data_AF-A0ABC8X8P0-F1
#
_entry.id   AF-A0ABC8X8P0-F1
#
_cell.length_a   1.000
_cell.length_b   1.000
_cell.length_c   1.000
_cell.angle_alpha   90.00
_cell.angle_beta   90.00
_cell.angle_gamma   90.00
#
_symmetry.space_group_name_H-M   'P 1'
#
loop_
_entity.id
_entity.type
_entity.pdbx_description
1 polymer ?
#
loop_
_entity_poly.entity_id
_entity_poly.type
_entity_poly.pdbx_seq_one_letter_code
_entity_poly.pdbx_strand_id
1 'polypeptide(L)'
;MAAASPLSSAAKGALLPWARGGHGGGLARALLGGALPTAGGGGGGGSRRWQSSLPQLDHADRSDEESGGEIDWDNLGFGLTPTDYMYVMRSSPEDNGGGFSRGELCRYGNIELSPSSGVLNYAQGLFEGMKAYRRQGGGGYTLFRPEENARRMQHGAERMCMPAPTVDQFVRAVKDTVLANRRWVPPQGKGALYLRPLLMGSGPILGLAPAPEYTFLIYAAPVGNYFKEGLAPINLVVDDAFHRAMPGGTGGVKTIANYAPVLRAQVDAKSKGFTDVLYLDSVHKRYLEEVSSCNVFVVKGGAVATPAARGTILPGITRKSVIELARERGYSVEERLVSIDELVDADEVFCTGTAVVVAPVSSVTYQGQRHAFRTGPDTLAQELYTTLTSIQMGLAEDDKGWTVAVD
;
A
#
# COMPACT_ATOMS: atom_id res chain seq x y z
N MET A 1 43.20 -1.97 58.43
CA MET A 1 42.59 -0.71 58.91
C MET A 1 42.23 0.14 57.70
N ALA A 2 41.13 0.92 57.74
CA ALA A 2 40.67 1.95 56.76
C ALA A 2 40.74 1.60 55.24
N ALA A 3 39.68 1.61 54.42
CA ALA A 3 38.37 2.29 54.38
C ALA A 3 38.37 3.77 53.96
N ALA A 4 37.20 4.19 53.45
CA ALA A 4 36.77 5.53 53.00
C ALA A 4 36.94 5.89 51.51
N SER A 5 35.96 6.66 51.00
CA SER A 5 35.84 7.15 49.62
C SER A 5 35.84 8.70 49.60
N PRO A 6 35.02 9.42 48.82
CA PRO A 6 35.49 10.19 47.68
C PRO A 6 35.47 11.72 47.91
N LEU A 7 35.94 12.49 46.91
CA LEU A 7 35.75 13.93 46.85
C LEU A 7 35.12 14.36 45.52
N SER A 8 34.36 15.45 45.57
CA SER A 8 33.67 16.07 44.43
C SER A 8 34.15 17.51 44.24
N SER A 9 33.88 18.08 43.07
CA SER A 9 33.46 19.48 42.96
C SER A 9 32.74 19.72 41.63
N ALA A 10 32.02 20.84 41.53
CA ALA A 10 31.34 21.28 40.32
C ALA A 10 31.42 22.80 40.17
N ALA A 11 31.40 23.28 38.93
CA ALA A 11 31.19 24.68 38.56
C ALA A 11 29.93 24.74 37.67
N LYS A 12 28.95 25.64 37.86
CA LYS A 12 28.99 27.12 37.88
C LYS A 12 29.58 27.69 36.58
N GLY A 13 28.86 28.44 35.74
CA GLY A 13 27.44 28.81 35.72
C GLY A 13 27.19 30.33 35.75
N ALA A 14 26.58 30.86 34.68
CA ALA A 14 26.14 32.25 34.50
C ALA A 14 25.19 32.35 33.27
N LEU A 15 24.34 33.36 33.09
CA LEU A 15 23.37 33.97 34.04
C LEU A 15 22.34 34.82 33.25
N LEU A 16 21.13 34.88 33.81
CA LEU A 16 19.97 35.78 33.57
C LEU A 16 20.33 37.29 33.54
N PRO A 17 19.42 38.26 33.18
CA PRO A 17 17.94 38.28 33.35
C PRO A 17 17.18 38.86 32.11
N TRP A 18 15.94 39.39 32.09
CA TRP A 18 14.79 39.66 33.01
C TRP A 18 13.51 39.78 32.10
N ALA A 19 12.23 39.99 32.47
CA ALA A 19 11.39 40.03 33.68
C ALA A 19 9.95 39.63 33.20
N ARG A 20 8.99 39.04 33.92
CA ARG A 20 8.37 39.22 35.27
C ARG A 20 7.33 40.37 35.41
N GLY A 21 6.07 39.98 35.59
CA GLY A 21 4.93 40.77 36.10
C GLY A 21 3.62 40.49 35.35
N GLY A 22 2.46 40.22 35.98
CA GLY A 22 2.18 39.96 37.41
C GLY A 22 0.67 39.98 37.70
N HIS A 23 0.19 39.08 38.58
CA HIS A 23 -1.23 38.90 39.00
C HIS A 23 -2.20 38.40 37.90
N GLY A 24 -3.33 37.74 38.22
CA GLY A 24 -3.68 37.12 39.51
C GLY A 24 -5.19 36.88 39.70
N GLY A 25 -5.60 35.60 39.76
CA GLY A 25 -6.82 35.15 40.46
C GLY A 25 -8.16 35.15 39.69
N GLY A 26 -8.72 33.95 39.51
CA GLY A 26 -10.13 33.70 39.87
C GLY A 26 -11.18 33.54 38.76
N LEU A 27 -12.14 32.64 39.06
CA LEU A 27 -13.49 32.53 38.53
C LEU A 27 -13.68 32.10 37.05
N ALA A 28 -14.90 31.66 36.76
CA ALA A 28 -15.29 30.97 35.54
C ALA A 28 -16.70 31.38 35.08
N ARG A 29 -17.02 31.05 33.82
CA ARG A 29 -18.37 30.80 33.29
C ARG A 29 -19.32 32.01 33.11
N ALA A 30 -19.24 32.62 31.92
CA ALA A 30 -20.37 33.21 31.19
C ALA A 30 -20.21 32.80 29.71
N LEU A 31 -21.15 32.15 29.01
CA LEU A 31 -22.55 32.48 28.66
C LEU A 31 -22.69 33.46 27.49
N LEU A 32 -23.05 32.87 26.34
CA LEU A 32 -24.04 33.30 25.33
C LEU A 32 -24.34 34.81 25.16
N GLY A 33 -24.23 35.29 23.91
CA GLY A 33 -25.06 36.41 23.40
C GLY A 33 -24.30 37.47 22.62
N GLY A 34 -24.54 37.55 21.32
CA GLY A 34 -24.06 38.63 20.43
C GLY A 34 -24.69 38.48 19.05
N ALA A 35 -25.40 39.50 18.58
CA ALA A 35 -26.31 39.38 17.43
C ALA A 35 -25.69 39.76 16.07
N LEU A 36 -26.36 39.32 15.01
CA LEU A 36 -26.12 39.71 13.62
C LEU A 36 -26.34 41.22 13.38
N PRO A 37 -25.62 41.81 12.41
CA PRO A 37 -26.16 42.84 11.53
C PRO A 37 -26.60 42.24 10.18
N THR A 38 -27.77 42.63 9.68
CA THR A 38 -28.30 42.17 8.38
C THR A 38 -28.39 43.31 7.36
N ALA A 39 -27.53 43.25 6.35
CA ALA A 39 -27.67 43.92 5.04
C ALA A 39 -26.75 43.19 4.02
N GLY A 40 -27.08 43.08 2.74
CA GLY A 40 -28.26 43.62 2.05
C GLY A 40 -27.94 43.95 0.59
N GLY A 41 -27.59 42.94 -0.22
CA GLY A 41 -27.25 43.12 -1.63
C GLY A 41 -27.09 41.77 -2.33
N GLY A 42 -27.93 41.49 -3.33
CA GLY A 42 -27.95 40.20 -4.04
C GLY A 42 -27.24 40.25 -5.38
N GLY A 43 -26.74 39.09 -5.82
CA GLY A 43 -26.17 38.94 -7.17
C GLY A 43 -25.56 37.56 -7.40
N GLY A 44 -26.14 36.77 -8.31
CA GLY A 44 -25.48 35.63 -8.95
C GLY A 44 -25.06 34.47 -8.05
N GLY A 45 -26.02 33.68 -7.56
CA GLY A 45 -25.77 32.35 -6.99
C GLY A 45 -25.35 31.32 -8.06
N GLY A 46 -24.24 31.58 -8.75
CA GLY A 46 -23.68 30.66 -9.73
C GLY A 46 -23.08 29.44 -9.05
N SER A 47 -23.61 28.25 -9.36
CA SER A 47 -22.93 26.99 -9.02
C SER A 47 -21.51 27.03 -9.55
N ARG A 48 -20.51 26.94 -8.65
CA ARG A 48 -19.10 26.82 -9.02
C ARG A 48 -18.83 25.40 -9.50
N ARG A 49 -19.35 25.06 -10.68
CA ARG A 49 -19.03 23.82 -11.37
C ARG A 49 -17.52 23.80 -11.64
N TRP A 50 -16.79 23.04 -10.83
CA TRP A 50 -15.33 22.90 -10.92
C TRP A 50 -14.92 22.62 -12.36
N GLN A 51 -14.02 23.45 -12.90
CA GLN A 51 -13.34 23.17 -14.15
C GLN A 51 -12.16 22.24 -13.84
N SER A 52 -12.06 21.10 -14.53
CA SER A 52 -10.98 20.13 -14.26
C SER A 52 -9.65 20.75 -14.70
N SER A 53 -8.73 20.95 -13.76
CA SER A 53 -7.34 21.38 -14.02
C SER A 53 -6.43 20.22 -14.47
N LEU A 54 -7.00 19.03 -14.65
CA LEU A 54 -6.34 17.91 -15.31
C LEU A 54 -6.22 18.19 -16.82
N PRO A 55 -5.15 17.70 -17.50
CA PRO A 55 -5.05 17.79 -18.95
C PRO A 55 -6.23 17.08 -19.63
N GLN A 56 -7.12 17.87 -20.23
CA GLN A 56 -8.32 17.37 -20.91
C GLN A 56 -7.95 16.66 -22.20
N LEU A 57 -8.79 15.70 -22.61
CA LEU A 57 -8.61 14.99 -23.88
C LEU A 57 -9.01 15.90 -25.04
N ASP A 58 -8.04 16.63 -25.59
CA ASP A 58 -8.28 17.44 -26.79
C ASP A 58 -8.56 16.51 -27.99
N HIS A 59 -9.64 16.77 -28.72
CA HIS A 59 -10.18 15.82 -29.71
C HIS A 59 -9.27 15.59 -30.93
N ALA A 60 -8.23 16.41 -31.11
CA ALA A 60 -7.24 16.30 -32.17
C ALA A 60 -6.06 15.36 -31.82
N ASP A 61 -5.79 15.08 -30.55
CA ASP A 61 -4.57 14.38 -30.09
C ASP A 61 -4.67 12.85 -30.24
N ARG A 62 -4.81 12.39 -31.49
CA ARG A 62 -4.82 10.96 -31.88
C ARG A 62 -3.43 10.44 -32.31
N SER A 63 -2.35 11.17 -32.00
CA SER A 63 -0.96 10.80 -32.33
C SER A 63 -0.35 9.71 -31.43
N ASP A 64 -1.17 8.85 -30.82
CA ASP A 64 -0.75 7.76 -29.92
C ASP A 64 0.13 6.68 -30.60
N GLU A 65 0.22 6.68 -31.94
CA GLU A 65 1.06 5.77 -32.73
C GLU A 65 2.46 6.35 -33.07
N GLU A 66 2.64 7.67 -33.12
CA GLU A 66 3.87 8.30 -33.68
C GLU A 66 4.95 8.68 -32.65
N SER A 67 4.67 8.57 -31.35
CA SER A 67 5.70 8.66 -30.28
C SER A 67 6.52 7.37 -30.10
N GLY A 68 6.42 6.44 -31.05
CA GLY A 68 6.85 5.05 -30.95
C GLY A 68 8.35 4.79 -30.95
N GLY A 69 9.03 5.08 -29.84
CA GLY A 69 10.21 4.30 -29.46
C GLY A 69 9.79 2.86 -29.12
N GLU A 70 10.53 1.87 -29.60
CA GLU A 70 10.25 0.46 -29.31
C GLU A 70 10.46 0.19 -27.81
N ILE A 71 9.42 -0.36 -27.14
CA ILE A 71 9.48 -0.62 -25.70
C ILE A 71 10.33 -1.86 -25.46
N ASP A 72 11.44 -1.70 -24.74
CA ASP A 72 12.26 -2.82 -24.27
C ASP A 72 11.53 -3.59 -23.15
N TRP A 73 10.74 -4.57 -23.56
CA TRP A 73 9.96 -5.44 -22.69
C TRP A 73 10.83 -6.36 -21.81
N ASP A 74 12.10 -6.58 -22.16
CA ASP A 74 13.02 -7.44 -21.40
C ASP A 74 13.80 -6.68 -20.32
N ASN A 75 13.90 -5.35 -20.42
CA ASN A 75 14.54 -4.48 -19.43
C ASN A 75 13.59 -3.64 -18.57
N LEU A 76 12.29 -3.93 -18.59
CA LEU A 76 11.34 -3.40 -17.61
C LEU A 76 11.73 -3.79 -16.17
N GLY A 77 11.98 -2.78 -15.33
CA GLY A 77 12.08 -2.93 -13.87
C GLY A 77 10.73 -2.76 -13.17
N PHE A 78 10.76 -2.61 -11.84
CA PHE A 78 9.61 -2.13 -11.04
C PHE A 78 9.71 -0.60 -10.85
N GLY A 79 9.81 0.12 -11.98
CA GLY A 79 9.96 1.58 -12.03
C GLY A 79 8.69 2.30 -12.46
N LEU A 80 8.65 3.62 -12.28
CA LEU A 80 7.60 4.46 -12.87
C LEU A 80 7.96 4.81 -14.31
N THR A 81 7.38 4.07 -15.25
CA THR A 81 7.28 4.50 -16.65
C THR A 81 5.88 5.11 -16.82
N PRO A 82 5.75 6.43 -17.07
CA PRO A 82 4.47 7.05 -17.36
C PRO A 82 3.75 6.36 -18.52
N THR A 83 2.46 6.15 -18.38
CA THR A 83 1.57 5.65 -19.43
C THR A 83 0.72 6.80 -19.98
N ASP A 84 -0.09 6.56 -21.00
CA ASP A 84 -0.77 7.66 -21.73
C ASP A 84 -1.88 8.31 -20.92
N TYR A 85 -2.60 7.53 -20.10
CA TYR A 85 -3.84 7.92 -19.47
C TYR A 85 -3.90 7.54 -17.99
N MET A 86 -4.58 8.37 -17.20
CA MET A 86 -4.99 8.08 -15.83
C MET A 86 -6.50 8.27 -15.67
N TYR A 87 -7.12 7.49 -14.78
CA TYR A 87 -8.53 7.63 -14.43
C TYR A 87 -8.67 8.49 -13.17
N VAL A 88 -9.63 9.42 -13.13
CA VAL A 88 -9.93 10.22 -11.93
C VAL A 88 -11.44 10.27 -11.66
N MET A 89 -11.84 10.11 -10.39
CA MET A 89 -13.18 10.48 -9.91
C MET A 89 -13.10 11.19 -8.56
N ARG A 90 -13.97 12.19 -8.37
CA ARG A 90 -14.03 13.04 -7.17
C ARG A 90 -15.30 12.80 -6.37
N SER A 91 -15.27 13.11 -5.08
CA SER A 91 -16.39 13.10 -4.11
C SER A 91 -16.27 14.34 -3.22
N SER A 92 -17.41 14.99 -2.94
CA SER A 92 -17.55 16.04 -1.92
C SER A 92 -18.95 15.89 -1.27
N PRO A 93 -19.20 16.40 -0.05
CA PRO A 93 -20.54 16.40 0.54
C PRO A 93 -21.58 17.18 -0.30
N GLU A 94 -21.14 18.17 -1.07
CA GLU A 94 -21.99 18.99 -1.94
C GLU A 94 -22.33 18.25 -3.25
N ASP A 95 -21.39 17.45 -3.78
CA ASP A 95 -21.56 16.66 -5.00
C ASP A 95 -22.13 15.26 -4.70
N ASN A 96 -23.30 14.94 -5.26
CA ASN A 96 -23.93 13.61 -5.14
C ASN A 96 -24.15 13.14 -3.67
N GLY A 97 -24.20 14.08 -2.71
CA GLY A 97 -24.35 13.77 -1.28
C GLY A 97 -23.18 13.02 -0.66
N GLY A 98 -21.95 13.26 -1.11
CA GLY A 98 -20.76 12.50 -0.70
C GLY A 98 -20.44 11.30 -1.61
N GLY A 99 -21.33 10.95 -2.54
CA GLY A 99 -21.09 9.90 -3.52
C GLY A 99 -19.96 10.25 -4.50
N PHE A 100 -19.22 9.23 -4.95
CA PHE A 100 -18.25 9.42 -6.03
C PHE A 100 -18.95 9.69 -7.36
N SER A 101 -18.48 10.73 -8.05
CA SER A 101 -18.85 11.06 -9.44
C SER A 101 -18.59 9.91 -10.42
N ARG A 102 -19.12 10.02 -11.66
CA ARG A 102 -18.91 9.01 -12.71
C ARG A 102 -17.43 8.73 -12.98
N GLY A 103 -16.60 9.76 -12.95
CA GLY A 103 -15.18 9.71 -13.31
C GLY A 103 -14.90 10.01 -14.79
N GLU A 104 -13.64 10.30 -15.06
CA GLU A 104 -13.09 10.70 -16.36
C GLU A 104 -11.70 10.06 -16.59
N LEU A 105 -11.37 9.78 -17.85
CA LEU A 105 -10.00 9.50 -18.28
C LEU A 105 -9.34 10.82 -18.71
N CYS A 106 -8.12 11.06 -18.23
CA CYS A 106 -7.30 12.22 -18.60
C CYS A 106 -5.93 11.74 -19.09
N ARG A 107 -5.18 12.58 -19.82
CA ARG A 107 -3.76 12.29 -20.09
C ARG A 107 -3.01 12.17 -18.75
N TYR A 108 -2.03 11.28 -18.67
CA TYR A 108 -1.17 11.17 -17.49
C TYR A 108 -0.44 12.50 -17.23
N GLY A 109 -0.40 12.94 -15.97
CA GLY A 109 0.29 14.16 -15.60
C GLY A 109 0.36 14.37 -14.08
N ASN A 110 1.01 15.47 -13.69
CA ASN A 110 0.99 15.91 -12.29
C ASN A 110 -0.43 16.35 -11.90
N ILE A 111 -0.82 16.08 -10.65
CA ILE A 111 -2.07 16.58 -10.09
C ILE A 111 -1.84 17.87 -9.30
N GLU A 112 -2.79 18.80 -9.40
CA GLU A 112 -2.87 19.96 -8.54
C GLU A 112 -3.50 19.58 -7.19
N LEU A 113 -2.92 20.05 -6.09
CA LEU A 113 -3.43 19.87 -4.72
C LEU A 113 -3.21 21.17 -3.93
N SER A 114 -4.10 21.46 -2.98
CA SER A 114 -3.85 22.53 -2.03
C SER A 114 -2.66 22.16 -1.13
N PRO A 115 -1.76 23.09 -0.76
CA PRO A 115 -0.78 22.87 0.30
C PRO A 115 -1.44 22.44 1.63
N SER A 116 -2.71 22.79 1.86
CA SER A 116 -3.51 22.37 3.01
C SER A 116 -4.33 21.09 2.79
N SER A 117 -4.14 20.32 1.72
CA SER A 117 -4.87 19.05 1.53
C SER A 117 -4.56 18.05 2.65
N GLY A 118 -5.59 17.39 3.17
CA GLY A 118 -5.48 16.45 4.31
C GLY A 118 -4.54 15.26 4.05
N VAL A 119 -4.42 14.81 2.80
CA VAL A 119 -3.46 13.78 2.37
C VAL A 119 -2.00 14.19 2.57
N LEU A 120 -1.67 15.48 2.38
CA LEU A 120 -0.31 16.00 2.49
C LEU A 120 0.12 16.25 3.94
N ASN A 121 -0.82 16.71 4.78
CA ASN A 121 -0.54 17.20 6.13
C ASN A 121 -0.77 16.14 7.22
N TYR A 122 -1.76 15.27 7.04
CA TYR A 122 -2.22 14.32 8.07
C TYR A 122 -2.29 12.87 7.56
N ALA A 123 -1.66 12.59 6.42
CA ALA A 123 -1.60 11.26 5.79
C ALA A 123 -2.97 10.58 5.58
N GLN A 124 -4.05 11.38 5.38
CA GLN A 124 -5.39 10.85 5.06
C GLN A 124 -5.44 10.36 3.61
N GLY A 125 -4.82 9.21 3.36
CA GLY A 125 -4.72 8.60 2.03
C GLY A 125 -4.51 7.10 2.07
N LEU A 126 -5.08 6.43 1.08
CA LEU A 126 -5.06 4.98 0.87
C LEU A 126 -4.57 4.68 -0.55
N PHE A 127 -4.02 3.49 -0.76
CA PHE A 127 -3.67 3.04 -2.10
C PHE A 127 -3.86 1.54 -2.26
N GLU A 128 -4.00 1.11 -3.50
CA GLU A 128 -4.08 -0.30 -3.88
C GLU A 128 -2.98 -0.72 -4.87
N GLY A 129 -2.91 -2.03 -5.12
CA GLY A 129 -1.93 -2.60 -6.03
C GLY A 129 -2.41 -3.90 -6.64
N MET A 130 -2.62 -3.88 -7.95
CA MET A 130 -3.00 -5.02 -8.78
C MET A 130 -2.21 -5.03 -10.10
N LYS A 131 -2.35 -6.11 -10.86
CA LYS A 131 -1.73 -6.27 -12.18
C LYS A 131 -2.81 -6.63 -13.21
N ALA A 132 -2.67 -6.11 -14.41
CA ALA A 132 -3.38 -6.56 -15.60
C ALA A 132 -2.41 -7.30 -16.53
N TYR A 133 -2.81 -8.49 -16.98
CA TYR A 133 -2.01 -9.36 -17.84
C TYR A 133 -2.69 -9.50 -19.21
N ARG A 134 -1.89 -9.68 -20.26
CA ARG A 134 -2.38 -9.94 -21.63
C ARG A 134 -2.76 -11.42 -21.76
N ARG A 135 -3.99 -11.71 -22.19
CA ARG A 135 -4.44 -13.10 -22.42
C ARG A 135 -3.74 -13.71 -23.65
N GLN A 136 -3.58 -15.03 -23.65
CA GLN A 136 -3.03 -15.76 -24.79
C GLN A 136 -3.91 -15.57 -26.04
N GLY A 137 -3.32 -15.66 -27.24
CA GLY A 137 -4.04 -15.51 -28.52
C GLY A 137 -4.55 -14.10 -28.82
N GLY A 138 -4.25 -13.10 -27.97
CA GLY A 138 -4.67 -11.71 -28.18
C GLY A 138 -6.10 -11.38 -27.76
N GLY A 139 -6.82 -12.33 -27.15
CA GLY A 139 -8.21 -12.16 -26.68
C GLY A 139 -8.33 -11.29 -25.43
N GLY A 140 -7.88 -10.04 -25.48
CA GLY A 140 -7.99 -9.06 -24.40
C GLY A 140 -7.04 -9.26 -23.22
N TYR A 141 -7.48 -8.81 -22.04
CA TYR A 141 -6.67 -8.75 -20.82
C TYR A 141 -7.39 -9.41 -19.64
N THR A 142 -6.66 -9.70 -18.57
CA THR A 142 -7.21 -10.27 -17.33
C THR A 142 -6.68 -9.54 -16.10
N LEU A 143 -7.54 -9.38 -15.10
CA LEU A 143 -7.28 -8.79 -13.78
C LEU A 143 -7.41 -9.87 -12.71
N PHE A 144 -6.62 -9.79 -11.65
CA PHE A 144 -6.67 -10.74 -10.53
C PHE A 144 -7.38 -10.15 -9.30
N ARG A 145 -8.53 -10.72 -8.95
CA ARG A 145 -9.39 -10.40 -7.78
C ARG A 145 -9.59 -8.89 -7.53
N PRO A 146 -9.88 -8.04 -8.54
CA PRO A 146 -9.97 -6.58 -8.36
C PRO A 146 -11.08 -6.15 -7.38
N GLU A 147 -12.11 -6.97 -7.17
CA GLU A 147 -13.16 -6.77 -6.17
C GLU A 147 -12.60 -6.85 -4.74
N GLU A 148 -11.59 -7.69 -4.49
CA GLU A 148 -10.94 -7.80 -3.19
C GLU A 148 -10.06 -6.56 -2.91
N ASN A 149 -9.42 -5.99 -3.93
CA ASN A 149 -8.74 -4.70 -3.82
C ASN A 149 -9.76 -3.58 -3.48
N ALA A 150 -10.92 -3.57 -4.15
CA ALA A 150 -11.99 -2.61 -3.88
C ALA A 150 -12.50 -2.72 -2.43
N ARG A 151 -12.84 -3.93 -1.96
CA ARG A 151 -13.29 -4.20 -0.59
C ARG A 151 -12.24 -3.80 0.45
N ARG A 152 -10.95 -4.06 0.20
CA ARG A 152 -9.86 -3.67 1.10
C ARG A 152 -9.66 -2.14 1.13
N MET A 153 -9.84 -1.45 0.01
CA MET A 153 -9.87 0.02 0.00
C MET A 153 -11.07 0.56 0.78
N GLN A 154 -12.27 -0.02 0.64
CA GLN A 154 -13.46 0.39 1.39
C GLN A 154 -13.29 0.25 2.91
N HIS A 155 -12.80 -0.89 3.40
CA HIS A 155 -12.52 -1.07 4.83
C HIS A 155 -11.37 -0.15 5.32
N GLY A 156 -10.40 0.15 4.45
CA GLY A 156 -9.40 1.18 4.73
C GLY A 156 -9.99 2.59 4.85
N ALA A 157 -10.95 2.93 3.99
CA ALA A 157 -11.64 4.22 3.96
C ALA A 157 -12.49 4.42 5.22
N GLU A 158 -13.23 3.40 5.64
CA GLU A 158 -13.91 3.33 6.93
C GLU A 158 -12.94 3.65 8.09
N ARG A 159 -11.80 2.96 8.18
CA ARG A 159 -10.80 3.17 9.26
C ARG A 159 -10.15 4.56 9.24
N MET A 160 -10.06 5.20 8.06
CA MET A 160 -9.45 6.52 7.83
C MET A 160 -10.49 7.67 7.76
N CYS A 161 -11.77 7.39 8.05
CA CYS A 161 -12.89 8.32 7.94
C CYS A 161 -13.01 8.99 6.56
N MET A 162 -12.96 8.19 5.49
CA MET A 162 -13.05 8.62 4.09
C MET A 162 -14.26 7.94 3.41
N PRO A 163 -14.94 8.58 2.44
CA PRO A 163 -15.78 7.87 1.49
C PRO A 163 -14.90 7.01 0.56
N ALA A 164 -15.48 5.95 -0.01
CA ALA A 164 -14.84 5.14 -1.04
C ALA A 164 -15.78 4.91 -2.24
N PRO A 165 -15.25 4.66 -3.45
CA PRO A 165 -16.05 4.19 -4.57
C PRO A 165 -16.76 2.86 -4.25
N THR A 166 -17.88 2.57 -4.93
CA THR A 166 -18.44 1.22 -4.90
C THR A 166 -17.50 0.22 -5.57
N VAL A 167 -17.68 -1.08 -5.31
CA VAL A 167 -16.90 -2.14 -5.98
C VAL A 167 -17.02 -2.00 -7.50
N ASP A 168 -18.23 -1.75 -8.02
CA ASP A 168 -18.47 -1.58 -9.45
C ASP A 168 -17.84 -0.30 -10.02
N GLN A 169 -17.78 0.80 -9.26
CA GLN A 169 -17.05 2.01 -9.67
C GLN A 169 -15.54 1.74 -9.75
N PHE A 170 -14.98 1.09 -8.72
CA PHE A 170 -13.56 0.75 -8.66
C PHE A 170 -13.16 -0.22 -9.80
N VAL A 171 -13.91 -1.31 -10.00
CA VAL A 171 -13.62 -2.31 -11.03
C VAL A 171 -13.78 -1.74 -12.45
N ARG A 172 -14.80 -0.88 -12.70
CA ARG A 172 -14.90 -0.18 -14.00
C ARG A 172 -13.73 0.77 -14.24
N ALA A 173 -13.40 1.63 -13.26
CA ALA A 173 -12.25 2.53 -13.37
C ALA A 173 -10.94 1.78 -13.66
N VAL A 174 -10.74 0.62 -13.01
CA VAL A 174 -9.63 -0.30 -13.27
C VAL A 174 -9.64 -0.81 -14.72
N LYS A 175 -10.78 -1.31 -15.23
CA LYS A 175 -10.92 -1.78 -16.62
C LYS A 175 -10.68 -0.67 -17.64
N ASP A 176 -11.28 0.49 -17.44
CA ASP A 176 -11.13 1.68 -18.31
C ASP A 176 -9.66 2.11 -18.38
N THR A 177 -8.93 2.07 -17.26
CA THR A 177 -7.49 2.38 -17.20
C THR A 177 -6.65 1.37 -18.01
N VAL A 178 -7.02 0.08 -18.03
CA VAL A 178 -6.33 -0.94 -18.85
C VAL A 178 -6.60 -0.74 -20.34
N LEU A 179 -7.86 -0.51 -20.73
CA LEU A 179 -8.26 -0.34 -22.13
C LEU A 179 -7.68 0.95 -22.76
N ALA A 180 -7.57 2.01 -21.98
CA ALA A 180 -6.90 3.24 -22.37
C ALA A 180 -5.38 3.00 -22.59
N ASN A 181 -4.71 2.38 -21.61
CA ASN A 181 -3.26 2.12 -21.66
C ASN A 181 -2.87 0.79 -22.32
N ARG A 182 -3.72 0.26 -23.22
CA ARG A 182 -3.61 -1.11 -23.76
C ARG A 182 -2.33 -1.42 -24.54
N ARG A 183 -1.62 -0.39 -25.03
CA ARG A 183 -0.29 -0.49 -25.67
C ARG A 183 0.84 -0.73 -24.66
N TRP A 184 0.66 -0.29 -23.41
CA TRP A 184 1.62 -0.44 -22.32
C TRP A 184 1.51 -1.76 -21.56
N VAL A 185 0.50 -2.60 -21.83
CA VAL A 185 0.42 -3.94 -21.23
C VAL A 185 1.45 -4.84 -21.91
N PRO A 186 2.43 -5.42 -21.19
CA PRO A 186 3.47 -6.23 -21.80
C PRO A 186 2.95 -7.44 -22.60
N PRO A 187 3.75 -7.96 -23.55
CA PRO A 187 3.55 -9.28 -24.12
C PRO A 187 3.53 -10.37 -23.03
N GLN A 188 2.88 -11.49 -23.32
CA GLN A 188 2.80 -12.62 -22.39
C GLN A 188 4.22 -13.10 -22.02
N GLY A 189 4.44 -13.35 -20.72
CA GLY A 189 5.75 -13.74 -20.19
C GLY A 189 6.77 -12.60 -19.99
N LYS A 190 6.53 -11.38 -20.51
CA LYS A 190 7.45 -10.24 -20.32
C LYS A 190 7.16 -9.41 -19.07
N GLY A 191 5.93 -9.46 -18.54
CA GLY A 191 5.56 -8.73 -17.34
C GLY A 191 4.05 -8.49 -17.22
N ALA A 192 3.68 -7.38 -16.60
CA ALA A 192 2.29 -6.94 -16.44
C ALA A 192 2.18 -5.42 -16.53
N LEU A 193 0.97 -4.91 -16.81
CA LEU A 193 0.65 -3.52 -16.47
C LEU A 193 0.33 -3.49 -14.96
N TYR A 194 1.12 -2.77 -14.17
CA TYR A 194 0.84 -2.57 -12.76
C TYR A 194 -0.06 -1.34 -12.59
N LEU A 195 -1.13 -1.50 -11.82
CA LEU A 195 -2.12 -0.46 -11.56
C LEU A 195 -2.01 0.03 -10.11
N ARG A 196 -2.01 1.36 -9.94
CA ARG A 196 -1.99 2.06 -8.65
C ARG A 196 -3.25 2.92 -8.51
N PRO A 197 -4.35 2.36 -7.98
CA PRO A 197 -5.42 3.16 -7.41
C PRO A 197 -4.92 3.89 -6.15
N LEU A 198 -5.27 5.16 -6.04
CA LEU A 198 -5.08 6.05 -4.91
C LEU A 198 -6.45 6.56 -4.47
N LEU A 199 -6.64 6.78 -3.17
CA LEU A 199 -7.79 7.46 -2.58
C LEU A 199 -7.26 8.48 -1.57
N MET A 200 -7.52 9.76 -1.81
CA MET A 200 -6.83 10.87 -1.15
C MET A 200 -7.84 11.86 -0.57
N GLY A 201 -7.63 12.31 0.67
CA GLY A 201 -8.27 13.51 1.22
C GLY A 201 -7.68 14.75 0.54
N SER A 202 -8.22 15.11 -0.62
CA SER A 202 -7.73 16.18 -1.48
C SER A 202 -8.21 17.57 -1.05
N GLY A 203 -9.35 17.66 -0.36
CA GLY A 203 -9.92 18.93 0.07
C GLY A 203 -9.03 19.69 1.08
N PRO A 204 -9.01 21.03 1.03
CA PRO A 204 -8.17 21.86 1.89
C PRO A 204 -8.67 21.90 3.33
N ILE A 205 -7.83 21.51 4.30
CA ILE A 205 -8.17 21.53 5.73
C ILE A 205 -6.93 21.67 6.63
N LEU A 206 -6.96 22.62 7.58
CA LEU A 206 -5.92 22.83 8.61
C LEU A 206 -6.36 22.40 10.02
N GLY A 207 -7.64 22.07 10.20
CA GLY A 207 -8.13 21.42 11.41
C GLY A 207 -7.94 19.90 11.32
N LEU A 208 -7.66 19.24 12.44
CA LEU A 208 -7.57 17.78 12.48
C LEU A 208 -8.98 17.16 12.45
N ALA A 209 -9.51 16.99 11.24
CA ALA A 209 -10.79 16.36 10.93
C ALA A 209 -10.71 15.72 9.53
N PRO A 210 -11.70 14.90 9.13
CA PRO A 210 -11.77 14.37 7.76
C PRO A 210 -11.79 15.50 6.72
N ALA A 211 -11.10 15.30 5.58
CA ALA A 211 -11.10 16.27 4.49
C ALA A 211 -12.51 16.56 3.94
N PRO A 212 -12.77 17.78 3.42
CA PRO A 212 -14.06 18.14 2.83
C PRO A 212 -14.25 17.61 1.39
N GLU A 213 -13.19 17.17 0.72
CA GLU A 213 -13.24 16.63 -0.64
C GLU A 213 -12.26 15.46 -0.78
N TYR A 214 -12.60 14.52 -1.66
CA TYR A 214 -11.83 13.30 -1.90
C TYR A 214 -11.61 13.06 -3.39
N THR A 215 -10.40 12.63 -3.72
CA THR A 215 -10.02 12.23 -5.09
C THR A 215 -9.58 10.78 -5.09
N PHE A 216 -10.24 9.97 -5.92
CA PHE A 216 -9.77 8.65 -6.32
C PHE A 216 -9.12 8.75 -7.70
N LEU A 217 -7.92 8.21 -7.84
CA LEU A 217 -7.12 8.28 -9.06
C LEU A 217 -6.49 6.91 -9.34
N ILE A 218 -6.47 6.46 -10.59
CA ILE A 218 -5.68 5.29 -11.02
C ILE A 218 -4.68 5.73 -12.07
N TYR A 219 -3.39 5.51 -11.78
CA TYR A 219 -2.35 5.49 -12.80
C TYR A 219 -1.83 4.07 -13.02
N ALA A 220 -1.19 3.85 -14.17
CA ALA A 220 -0.58 2.59 -14.52
C ALA A 220 0.88 2.76 -14.95
N ALA A 221 1.67 1.69 -14.85
CA ALA A 221 3.02 1.58 -15.39
C ALA A 221 3.30 0.14 -15.88
N PRO A 222 3.98 -0.08 -17.02
CA PRO A 222 4.53 -1.38 -17.36
C PRO A 222 5.58 -1.80 -16.32
N VAL A 223 5.49 -3.04 -15.83
CA VAL A 223 6.52 -3.63 -14.95
C VAL A 223 6.91 -5.01 -15.47
N GLY A 224 8.21 -5.32 -15.40
CA GLY A 224 8.73 -6.62 -15.78
C GLY A 224 8.40 -7.72 -14.76
N ASN A 225 8.82 -8.94 -15.06
CA ASN A 225 8.85 -10.01 -14.05
C ASN A 225 9.78 -9.60 -12.91
N TYR A 226 9.32 -9.71 -11.65
CA TYR A 226 10.07 -9.24 -10.48
C TYR A 226 11.42 -9.96 -10.32
N PHE A 227 11.50 -11.20 -10.81
CA PHE A 227 12.74 -11.94 -10.95
C PHE A 227 12.94 -12.32 -12.43
N LYS A 228 14.02 -11.86 -13.06
CA LYS A 228 14.31 -12.12 -14.49
C LYS A 228 14.75 -13.57 -14.78
N GLU A 229 15.35 -14.25 -13.79
CA GLU A 229 16.04 -15.54 -13.96
C GLU A 229 15.36 -16.69 -13.18
N GLY A 230 14.05 -16.55 -12.89
CA GLY A 230 13.35 -17.41 -11.92
C GLY A 230 13.43 -16.86 -10.49
N LEU A 231 12.75 -17.47 -9.52
CA LEU A 231 12.56 -16.90 -8.18
C LEU A 231 13.89 -16.79 -7.40
N ALA A 232 14.52 -15.61 -7.45
CA ALA A 232 15.71 -15.31 -6.67
C ALA A 232 15.35 -15.24 -5.17
N PRO A 233 15.89 -16.11 -4.29
CA PRO A 233 15.51 -16.14 -2.90
C PRO A 233 15.97 -14.91 -2.13
N ILE A 234 15.05 -14.24 -1.44
CA ILE A 234 15.36 -13.03 -0.66
C ILE A 234 16.08 -13.38 0.66
N ASN A 235 16.95 -12.50 1.12
CA ASN A 235 17.59 -12.59 2.44
C ASN A 235 17.09 -11.47 3.36
N LEU A 236 16.77 -11.81 4.60
CA LEU A 236 16.11 -10.89 5.53
C LEU A 236 16.92 -10.70 6.81
N VAL A 237 16.67 -9.57 7.48
CA VAL A 237 17.14 -9.31 8.84
C VAL A 237 15.94 -8.99 9.73
N VAL A 238 15.98 -9.46 10.97
CA VAL A 238 15.02 -9.06 12.01
C VAL A 238 15.52 -7.78 12.67
N ASP A 239 14.63 -6.80 12.83
CA ASP A 239 14.91 -5.54 13.52
C ASP A 239 14.07 -5.43 14.80
N ASP A 240 14.75 -5.42 15.94
CA ASP A 240 14.11 -5.32 17.27
C ASP A 240 13.89 -3.86 17.71
N ALA A 241 14.39 -2.87 16.97
CA ALA A 241 14.32 -1.45 17.30
C ALA A 241 13.17 -0.72 16.60
N PHE A 242 12.82 -1.14 15.38
CA PHE A 242 11.69 -0.60 14.61
C PHE A 242 10.51 -1.57 14.58
N HIS A 243 9.28 -1.06 14.76
CA HIS A 243 8.05 -1.85 14.62
C HIS A 243 7.20 -1.32 13.47
N ARG A 244 6.68 -2.24 12.65
CA ARG A 244 5.88 -1.94 11.45
C ARG A 244 4.48 -1.43 11.80
N ALA A 245 3.87 -2.05 12.80
CA ALA A 245 2.53 -1.75 13.29
C ALA A 245 2.45 -1.98 14.81
N MET A 246 1.33 -1.55 15.41
CA MET A 246 1.06 -1.65 16.84
C MET A 246 -0.44 -1.92 17.05
N PRO A 247 -0.85 -2.70 18.07
CA PRO A 247 -2.26 -2.94 18.36
C PRO A 247 -3.08 -1.65 18.49
N GLY A 248 -4.27 -1.62 17.88
CA GLY A 248 -5.12 -0.42 17.81
C GLY A 248 -4.73 0.61 16.74
N GLY A 249 -3.54 0.49 16.14
CA GLY A 249 -3.08 1.36 15.05
C GLY A 249 -3.78 1.10 13.71
N THR A 250 -3.03 1.29 12.63
CA THR A 250 -3.50 1.18 11.24
C THR A 250 -2.87 0.03 10.45
N GLY A 251 -2.09 -0.87 11.08
CA GLY A 251 -1.30 -1.90 10.40
C GLY A 251 -2.07 -2.78 9.40
N GLY A 252 -3.30 -3.17 9.76
CA GLY A 252 -4.21 -3.93 8.91
C GLY A 252 -4.83 -3.19 7.72
N VAL A 253 -4.49 -1.91 7.49
CA VAL A 253 -5.05 -1.05 6.45
C VAL A 253 -3.97 -0.57 5.47
N LYS A 254 -4.32 -0.43 4.19
CA LYS A 254 -3.38 0.01 3.13
C LYS A 254 -3.25 1.54 3.03
N THR A 255 -3.10 2.19 4.19
CA THR A 255 -2.89 3.65 4.33
C THR A 255 -1.44 4.02 4.06
N ILE A 256 -1.21 5.20 3.47
CA ILE A 256 0.12 5.75 3.22
C ILE A 256 0.92 5.97 4.53
N ALA A 257 0.21 6.21 5.64
CA ALA A 257 0.80 6.41 6.97
C ALA A 257 1.67 5.24 7.46
N ASN A 258 1.39 4.00 7.01
CA ASN A 258 2.14 2.81 7.43
C ASN A 258 3.50 2.64 6.73
N TYR A 259 3.74 3.33 5.60
CA TYR A 259 4.87 3.02 4.71
C TYR A 259 6.07 3.94 4.91
N ALA A 260 5.86 5.18 5.37
CA ALA A 260 6.96 6.09 5.70
C ALA A 260 7.78 5.67 6.94
N PRO A 261 7.19 5.19 8.06
CA PRO A 261 7.95 4.85 9.28
C PRO A 261 8.97 3.72 9.09
N VAL A 262 8.69 2.76 8.22
CA VAL A 262 9.56 1.59 7.98
C VAL A 262 10.79 1.88 7.12
N LEU A 263 10.79 2.99 6.35
CA LEU A 263 11.84 3.29 5.37
C LEU A 263 13.24 3.34 5.99
N ARG A 264 13.37 3.78 7.25
CA ARG A 264 14.68 3.85 7.91
C ARG A 264 15.29 2.46 8.11
N ALA A 265 14.52 1.52 8.66
CA ALA A 265 14.96 0.15 8.85
C ALA A 265 15.24 -0.53 7.50
N GLN A 266 14.42 -0.29 6.47
CA GLN A 266 14.70 -0.80 5.12
C GLN A 266 16.03 -0.29 4.54
N VAL A 267 16.36 1.00 4.72
CA VAL A 267 17.64 1.58 4.28
C VAL A 267 18.80 0.99 5.08
N ASP A 268 18.67 0.91 6.41
CA ASP A 268 19.68 0.38 7.31
C ASP A 268 19.87 -1.16 7.19
N ALA A 269 18.92 -1.88 6.59
CA ALA A 269 19.03 -3.29 6.21
C ALA A 269 19.71 -3.46 4.84
N LYS A 270 19.30 -2.67 3.84
CA LYS A 270 19.87 -2.71 2.48
C LYS A 270 21.34 -2.29 2.46
N SER A 271 21.74 -1.33 3.29
CA SER A 271 23.15 -0.95 3.45
C SER A 271 24.04 -2.05 4.05
N LYS A 272 23.43 -3.09 4.65
CA LYS A 272 24.11 -4.28 5.19
C LYS A 272 23.99 -5.51 4.26
N GLY A 273 23.42 -5.36 3.07
CA GLY A 273 23.26 -6.44 2.10
C GLY A 273 22.05 -7.36 2.33
N PHE A 274 21.06 -6.94 3.12
CA PHE A 274 19.76 -7.63 3.23
C PHE A 274 18.76 -7.08 2.21
N THR A 275 17.86 -7.93 1.72
CA THR A 275 16.81 -7.55 0.77
C THR A 275 15.76 -6.65 1.44
N ASP A 276 15.30 -7.04 2.63
CA ASP A 276 14.28 -6.32 3.40
C ASP A 276 14.31 -6.70 4.90
N VAL A 277 13.47 -6.05 5.70
CA VAL A 277 13.31 -6.29 7.14
C VAL A 277 12.11 -7.20 7.41
N LEU A 278 12.29 -8.21 8.26
CA LEU A 278 11.21 -8.97 8.90
C LEU A 278 10.92 -8.35 10.27
N TYR A 279 9.69 -7.91 10.48
CA TYR A 279 9.29 -7.26 11.74
C TYR A 279 8.74 -8.24 12.76
N LEU A 280 9.10 -8.01 14.03
CA LEU A 280 8.45 -8.62 15.18
C LEU A 280 7.44 -7.66 15.83
N ASP A 281 6.45 -8.25 16.49
CA ASP A 281 5.34 -7.57 17.14
C ASP A 281 5.80 -6.54 18.18
N SER A 282 5.07 -5.42 18.29
CA SER A 282 5.46 -4.28 19.13
C SER A 282 5.26 -4.49 20.64
N VAL A 283 4.80 -5.66 21.10
CA VAL A 283 4.41 -5.91 22.50
C VAL A 283 5.33 -6.93 23.18
N HIS A 284 5.54 -8.07 22.52
CA HIS A 284 6.33 -9.19 23.01
C HIS A 284 7.70 -9.28 22.33
N LYS A 285 7.89 -8.61 21.18
CA LYS A 285 9.09 -8.71 20.32
C LYS A 285 9.47 -10.17 20.04
N ARG A 286 8.47 -11.00 19.76
CA ARG A 286 8.64 -12.45 19.57
C ARG A 286 7.82 -13.01 18.41
N TYR A 287 6.66 -12.43 18.13
CA TYR A 287 5.78 -12.94 17.08
C TYR A 287 6.03 -12.21 15.77
N LEU A 288 6.03 -12.95 14.66
CA LEU A 288 6.24 -12.40 13.32
C LEU A 288 5.07 -11.49 12.91
N GLU A 289 5.36 -10.39 12.23
CA GLU A 289 4.33 -9.58 11.54
C GLU A 289 4.38 -9.75 10.02
N GLU A 290 5.18 -8.91 9.35
CA GLU A 290 5.28 -8.82 7.90
C GLU A 290 6.72 -8.46 7.50
N VAL A 291 7.04 -8.66 6.23
CA VAL A 291 8.31 -8.26 5.61
C VAL A 291 8.06 -6.98 4.82
N SER A 292 8.11 -5.85 5.52
CA SER A 292 7.78 -4.46 5.10
C SER A 292 6.43 -4.26 4.39
N SER A 293 6.25 -4.86 3.21
CA SER A 293 5.06 -4.77 2.35
C SER A 293 4.50 -6.14 1.90
N CYS A 294 5.05 -7.24 2.42
CA CYS A 294 4.65 -8.61 2.11
C CYS A 294 4.27 -9.40 3.37
N ASN A 295 3.24 -10.26 3.29
CA ASN A 295 2.91 -11.18 4.39
C ASN A 295 3.86 -12.38 4.40
N VAL A 296 4.27 -12.84 5.59
CA VAL A 296 5.20 -13.98 5.77
C VAL A 296 4.48 -15.29 6.08
N PHE A 297 5.08 -16.39 5.65
CA PHE A 297 4.66 -17.77 5.89
C PHE A 297 5.85 -18.63 6.32
N VAL A 298 5.60 -19.57 7.22
CA VAL A 298 6.55 -20.55 7.75
C VAL A 298 6.01 -21.95 7.45
N VAL A 299 6.84 -22.86 6.97
CA VAL A 299 6.49 -24.25 6.66
C VAL A 299 7.29 -25.21 7.52
N LYS A 300 6.62 -26.17 8.15
CA LYS A 300 7.26 -27.24 8.93
C LYS A 300 6.49 -28.55 8.80
N GLY A 301 7.14 -29.61 8.31
CA GLY A 301 6.63 -30.99 8.38
C GLY A 301 5.24 -31.23 7.76
N GLY A 302 4.85 -30.46 6.73
CA GLY A 302 3.51 -30.54 6.11
C GLY A 302 2.45 -29.59 6.72
N ALA A 303 2.82 -28.79 7.72
CA ALA A 303 2.03 -27.66 8.20
C ALA A 303 2.60 -26.33 7.69
N VAL A 304 1.73 -25.34 7.52
CA VAL A 304 2.02 -23.96 7.14
C VAL A 304 1.41 -23.03 8.18
N ALA A 305 2.22 -22.15 8.75
CA ALA A 305 1.78 -21.13 9.70
C ALA A 305 2.00 -19.73 9.12
N THR A 306 1.05 -18.82 9.37
CA THR A 306 1.18 -17.40 9.00
C THR A 306 0.53 -16.49 10.06
N PRO A 307 1.10 -15.30 10.33
CA PRO A 307 0.47 -14.30 11.19
C PRO A 307 -0.99 -14.05 10.82
N ALA A 308 -1.89 -14.15 11.80
CA ALA A 308 -3.32 -13.96 11.60
C ALA A 308 -3.62 -12.54 11.08
N ALA A 309 -4.42 -12.42 10.01
CA ALA A 309 -4.77 -11.14 9.38
C ALA A 309 -5.75 -10.29 10.23
N ARG A 310 -5.35 -9.86 11.42
CA ARG A 310 -6.14 -9.11 12.39
C ARG A 310 -5.29 -8.02 13.06
N GLY A 311 -5.80 -6.78 13.11
CA GLY A 311 -5.16 -5.67 13.82
C GLY A 311 -3.89 -5.14 13.15
N THR A 312 -2.75 -5.79 13.38
CA THR A 312 -1.43 -5.32 12.91
C THR A 312 -0.96 -5.93 11.60
N ILE A 313 -1.67 -6.92 11.05
CA ILE A 313 -1.32 -7.60 9.79
C ILE A 313 -2.26 -7.18 8.66
N LEU A 314 -1.72 -6.70 7.54
CA LEU A 314 -2.47 -6.35 6.34
C LEU A 314 -3.07 -7.62 5.70
N PRO A 315 -4.40 -7.68 5.43
CA PRO A 315 -4.99 -8.80 4.71
C PRO A 315 -4.54 -8.79 3.24
N GLY A 316 -3.48 -9.52 2.93
CA GLY A 316 -3.00 -9.74 1.56
C GLY A 316 -3.97 -10.57 0.73
N ILE A 317 -4.32 -10.09 -0.47
CA ILE A 317 -5.12 -10.86 -1.44
C ILE A 317 -4.32 -12.06 -1.94
N THR A 318 -3.00 -11.87 -2.14
CA THR A 318 -2.05 -12.96 -2.44
C THR A 318 -1.94 -13.95 -1.29
N ARG A 319 -1.85 -13.47 -0.03
CA ARG A 319 -1.91 -14.30 1.19
C ARG A 319 -3.19 -15.14 1.23
N LYS A 320 -4.36 -14.54 0.96
CA LYS A 320 -5.67 -15.22 0.90
C LYS A 320 -5.66 -16.37 -0.12
N SER A 321 -5.26 -16.08 -1.36
CA SER A 321 -5.17 -17.10 -2.43
C SER A 321 -4.15 -18.20 -2.13
N VAL A 322 -3.01 -17.87 -1.54
CA VAL A 322 -1.99 -18.86 -1.16
C VAL A 322 -2.48 -19.79 -0.05
N ILE A 323 -3.23 -19.29 0.93
CA ILE A 323 -3.87 -20.12 1.97
C ILE A 323 -4.89 -21.10 1.36
N GLU A 324 -5.65 -20.67 0.34
CA GLU A 324 -6.57 -21.51 -0.43
C GLU A 324 -5.80 -22.64 -1.14
N LEU A 325 -4.80 -22.30 -1.97
CA LEU A 325 -4.00 -23.26 -2.75
C LEU A 325 -3.21 -24.24 -1.87
N ALA A 326 -2.62 -23.79 -0.76
CA ALA A 326 -1.85 -24.67 0.13
C ALA A 326 -2.75 -25.74 0.80
N ARG A 327 -4.00 -25.39 1.15
CA ARG A 327 -4.99 -26.36 1.65
C ARG A 327 -5.40 -27.37 0.57
N GLU A 328 -5.52 -26.95 -0.68
CA GLU A 328 -5.76 -27.85 -1.83
C GLU A 328 -4.59 -28.80 -2.12
N ARG A 329 -3.37 -28.46 -1.69
CA ARG A 329 -2.20 -29.36 -1.69
C ARG A 329 -2.06 -30.21 -0.43
N GLY A 330 -3.09 -30.24 0.42
CA GLY A 330 -3.14 -31.10 1.60
C GLY A 330 -2.33 -30.60 2.80
N TYR A 331 -1.76 -29.39 2.75
CA TYR A 331 -1.10 -28.79 3.91
C TYR A 331 -2.13 -28.33 4.94
N SER A 332 -1.85 -28.55 6.23
CA SER A 332 -2.58 -27.84 7.29
C SER A 332 -2.13 -26.37 7.27
N VAL A 333 -3.07 -25.42 7.20
CA VAL A 333 -2.73 -23.98 7.11
C VAL A 333 -3.36 -23.20 8.25
N GLU A 334 -2.53 -22.77 9.19
CA GLU A 334 -2.90 -22.11 10.45
C GLU A 334 -2.67 -20.59 10.39
N GLU A 335 -3.70 -19.84 10.80
CA GLU A 335 -3.66 -18.38 10.89
C GLU A 335 -3.69 -17.95 12.36
N ARG A 336 -2.51 -17.74 12.95
CA ARG A 336 -2.34 -17.52 14.40
C ARG A 336 -1.15 -16.59 14.70
N LEU A 337 -0.77 -16.46 15.96
CA LEU A 337 0.56 -15.95 16.29
C LEU A 337 1.60 -17.02 15.94
N VAL A 338 2.67 -16.60 15.26
CA VAL A 338 3.82 -17.44 14.89
C VAL A 338 5.05 -16.80 15.52
N SER A 339 5.84 -17.57 16.26
CA SER A 339 7.02 -17.08 16.97
C SER A 339 8.28 -17.07 16.09
N ILE A 340 9.25 -16.25 16.48
CA ILE A 340 10.60 -16.27 15.89
C ILE A 340 11.29 -17.64 16.07
N ASP A 341 10.98 -18.35 17.15
CA ASP A 341 11.51 -19.70 17.42
C ASP A 341 11.01 -20.72 16.37
N GLU A 342 9.71 -20.69 16.04
CA GLU A 342 9.14 -21.51 14.96
C GLU A 342 9.69 -21.18 13.57
N LEU A 343 10.12 -19.93 13.36
CA LEU A 343 10.81 -19.53 12.13
C LEU A 343 12.26 -20.02 12.11
N VAL A 344 12.96 -20.01 13.24
CA VAL A 344 14.32 -20.55 13.36
C VAL A 344 14.36 -22.05 13.06
N ASP A 345 13.34 -22.79 13.51
CA ASP A 345 13.22 -24.23 13.28
C ASP A 345 12.58 -24.61 11.92
N ALA A 346 12.22 -23.66 11.06
CA ALA A 346 11.45 -23.89 9.83
C ALA A 346 12.15 -24.74 8.76
N ASP A 347 11.37 -25.45 7.92
CA ASP A 347 11.88 -26.14 6.72
C ASP A 347 11.95 -25.18 5.52
N GLU A 348 10.89 -24.40 5.30
CA GLU A 348 10.79 -23.35 4.29
C GLU A 348 10.18 -22.07 4.89
N VAL A 349 10.60 -20.91 4.39
CA VAL A 349 9.99 -19.61 4.71
C VAL A 349 9.75 -18.87 3.39
N PHE A 350 8.59 -18.25 3.22
CA PHE A 350 8.28 -17.46 2.03
C PHE A 350 7.41 -16.24 2.34
N CYS A 351 7.45 -15.25 1.44
CA CYS A 351 6.71 -14.01 1.51
C CYS A 351 5.69 -13.91 0.36
N THR A 352 4.60 -13.16 0.53
CA THR A 352 3.57 -12.98 -0.49
C THR A 352 3.11 -11.52 -0.63
N GLY A 353 2.80 -11.09 -1.86
CA GLY A 353 2.27 -9.76 -2.16
C GLY A 353 2.24 -9.46 -3.66
N THR A 354 1.44 -8.49 -4.12
CA THR A 354 1.17 -8.26 -5.57
C THR A 354 2.42 -8.11 -6.43
N ALA A 355 3.49 -7.47 -5.92
CA ALA A 355 4.72 -7.23 -6.67
C ALA A 355 5.45 -8.55 -6.99
N VAL A 356 5.76 -9.33 -5.95
CA VAL A 356 6.56 -10.57 -6.02
C VAL A 356 5.73 -11.83 -6.33
N VAL A 357 4.41 -11.77 -6.13
CA VAL A 357 3.50 -12.91 -6.03
C VAL A 357 3.85 -13.80 -4.83
N VAL A 358 4.83 -14.69 -4.98
CA VAL A 358 5.46 -15.46 -3.88
C VAL A 358 6.96 -15.26 -3.99
N ALA A 359 7.66 -15.09 -2.87
CA ALA A 359 9.11 -14.94 -2.81
C ALA A 359 9.69 -15.90 -1.75
N PRO A 360 10.48 -16.92 -2.11
CA PRO A 360 11.16 -17.77 -1.13
C PRO A 360 12.21 -16.97 -0.36
N VAL A 361 12.37 -17.26 0.91
CA VAL A 361 13.39 -16.64 1.78
C VAL A 361 14.53 -17.64 1.94
N SER A 362 15.73 -17.32 1.44
CA SER A 362 16.90 -18.20 1.61
C SER A 362 17.42 -18.20 3.04
N SER A 363 17.30 -17.07 3.73
CA SER A 363 17.75 -16.94 5.11
C SER A 363 17.19 -15.72 5.82
N VAL A 364 16.98 -15.85 7.13
CA VAL A 364 16.70 -14.76 8.06
C VAL A 364 17.87 -14.62 9.02
N THR A 365 18.30 -13.38 9.29
CA THR A 365 19.33 -13.08 10.29
C THR A 365 18.67 -12.47 11.53
N TYR A 366 18.82 -13.12 12.68
CA TYR A 366 18.25 -12.72 13.97
C TYR A 366 19.36 -12.73 15.03
N GLN A 367 19.46 -11.66 15.83
CA GLN A 367 20.52 -11.49 16.87
C GLN A 367 21.95 -11.79 16.37
N GLY A 368 22.23 -11.52 15.08
CA GLY A 368 23.52 -11.78 14.43
C GLY A 368 23.74 -13.22 13.94
N GLN A 369 22.84 -14.15 14.25
CA GLN A 369 22.86 -15.52 13.72
C GLN A 369 22.05 -15.61 12.42
N ARG A 370 22.55 -16.36 11.43
CA ARG A 370 21.90 -16.55 10.13
C ARG A 370 21.27 -17.94 10.05
N HIS A 371 19.95 -17.98 10.01
CA HIS A 371 19.15 -19.19 9.82
C HIS A 371 18.82 -19.32 8.33
N ALA A 372 18.98 -20.51 7.75
CA ALA A 372 18.82 -20.75 6.31
C ALA A 372 17.74 -21.81 6.05
N PHE A 373 16.99 -21.63 4.97
CA PHE A 373 15.79 -22.41 4.67
C PHE A 373 15.87 -23.07 3.29
N ARG A 374 15.08 -24.13 3.08
CA ARG A 374 15.01 -24.82 1.79
C ARG A 374 14.39 -23.89 0.73
N THR A 375 15.04 -23.81 -0.43
CA THR A 375 14.60 -23.05 -1.61
C THR A 375 14.95 -23.86 -2.86
N GLY A 376 14.15 -23.74 -3.93
CA GLY A 376 14.38 -24.50 -5.16
C GLY A 376 13.08 -25.02 -5.81
N PRO A 377 13.19 -25.83 -6.89
CA PRO A 377 12.03 -26.26 -7.67
C PRO A 377 11.03 -27.09 -6.85
N ASP A 378 11.51 -27.96 -5.96
CA ASP A 378 10.71 -28.91 -5.17
C ASP A 378 10.10 -28.30 -3.89
N THR A 379 9.97 -26.97 -3.82
CA THR A 379 9.45 -26.25 -2.65
C THR A 379 8.00 -25.83 -2.80
N LEU A 380 7.26 -25.77 -1.69
CA LEU A 380 5.88 -25.28 -1.70
C LEU A 380 5.82 -23.84 -2.20
N ALA A 381 6.83 -23.02 -1.88
CA ALA A 381 6.95 -21.65 -2.38
C ALA A 381 6.99 -21.57 -3.93
N GLN A 382 7.72 -22.47 -4.59
CA GLN A 382 7.78 -22.56 -6.06
C GLN A 382 6.45 -23.06 -6.65
N GLU A 383 5.85 -24.09 -6.04
CA GLU A 383 4.60 -24.66 -6.55
C GLU A 383 3.44 -23.64 -6.47
N LEU A 384 3.34 -22.94 -5.34
CA LEU A 384 2.37 -21.85 -5.14
C LEU A 384 2.59 -20.71 -6.13
N TYR A 385 3.83 -20.29 -6.39
CA TYR A 385 4.13 -19.29 -7.41
C TYR A 385 3.65 -19.74 -8.78
N THR A 386 4.03 -20.95 -9.20
CA THR A 386 3.74 -21.48 -10.55
C THR A 386 2.24 -21.61 -10.76
N THR A 387 1.52 -22.14 -9.77
CA THR A 387 0.06 -22.30 -9.81
C THR A 387 -0.64 -20.94 -9.87
N LEU A 388 -0.30 -20.02 -8.95
CA LEU A 388 -0.96 -18.72 -8.84
C LEU A 388 -0.65 -17.79 -10.02
N THR A 389 0.57 -17.81 -10.56
CA THR A 389 0.93 -17.02 -11.75
C THR A 389 0.31 -17.57 -13.02
N SER A 390 0.12 -18.89 -13.14
CA SER A 390 -0.58 -19.50 -14.27
C SER A 390 -2.05 -19.08 -14.32
N ILE A 391 -2.75 -19.07 -13.18
CA ILE A 391 -4.11 -18.52 -13.06
C ILE A 391 -4.13 -17.03 -13.41
N GLN A 392 -3.22 -16.22 -12.83
CA GLN A 392 -3.13 -14.78 -13.07
C GLN A 392 -2.90 -14.40 -14.55
N MET A 393 -2.17 -15.22 -15.31
CA MET A 393 -1.89 -14.98 -16.73
C MET A 393 -2.91 -15.64 -17.68
N GLY A 394 -3.90 -16.37 -17.17
CA GLY A 394 -4.84 -17.15 -18.00
C GLY A 394 -4.17 -18.31 -18.73
N LEU A 395 -3.13 -18.91 -18.14
CA LEU A 395 -2.45 -20.12 -18.64
C LEU A 395 -3.01 -21.42 -18.01
N ALA A 396 -3.74 -21.28 -16.91
CA ALA A 396 -4.50 -22.35 -16.25
C ALA A 396 -5.98 -21.95 -16.16
N GLU A 397 -6.85 -22.94 -16.02
CA GLU A 397 -8.27 -22.73 -15.71
C GLU A 397 -8.43 -22.09 -14.32
N ASP A 398 -9.41 -21.20 -14.20
CA ASP A 398 -9.73 -20.47 -12.97
C ASP A 398 -11.02 -21.03 -12.34
N ASP A 399 -10.89 -22.18 -11.71
CA ASP A 399 -11.97 -22.92 -11.05
C ASP A 399 -12.61 -22.16 -9.87
N LYS A 400 -11.97 -21.06 -9.43
CA LYS A 400 -12.34 -20.26 -8.25
C LYS A 400 -12.93 -18.88 -8.59
N GLY A 401 -13.02 -18.52 -9.88
CA GLY A 401 -13.51 -17.22 -10.33
C GLY A 401 -12.69 -16.05 -9.77
N TRP A 402 -11.37 -16.21 -9.68
CA TRP A 402 -10.44 -15.18 -9.20
C TRP A 402 -10.02 -14.18 -10.29
N THR A 403 -10.24 -14.51 -11.56
CA THR A 403 -9.83 -13.71 -12.73
C THR A 403 -11.02 -12.98 -13.32
N VAL A 404 -10.77 -11.76 -13.79
CA VAL A 404 -11.80 -10.88 -14.35
C VAL A 404 -11.33 -10.39 -15.71
N ALA A 405 -12.07 -10.80 -16.75
CA ALA A 405 -11.82 -10.40 -18.13
C ALA A 405 -11.94 -8.87 -18.30
N VAL A 406 -11.03 -8.30 -19.08
CA VAL A 406 -11.15 -6.97 -19.68
C VAL A 406 -11.11 -7.16 -21.19
N ASP A 407 -12.20 -6.81 -21.84
CA ASP A 407 -12.50 -7.01 -23.26
C ASP A 407 -12.67 -5.64 -23.94
#